data_AF-A0A1C6KD05-F1
#
_entry.id   AF-A0A1C6KD05-F1
#
_cell.length_a   1.000
_cell.length_b   1.000
_cell.length_c   1.000
_cell.angle_alpha   90.00
_cell.angle_beta   90.00
_cell.angle_gamma   90.00
#
_symmetry.space_group_name_H-M   'P 1'
#
loop_
_entity.id
_entity.type
_entity.pdbx_description
1 polymer ?
#
loop_
_entity_poly.entity_id
_entity_poly.type
_entity_poly.pdbx_seq_one_letter_code
_entity_poly.pdbx_strand_id
1 'polypeptide(L)'
;MIKKKEFKILLDKLLQKELEELRKRFRPYKRKLFLRNKVIIDLDLKCKGKNTLGYYENTRANERQWKYEHKIFLTKLSRKRYETYCNVFNDKKWGIEHLRETIRHELIHAFVYEEFDEWEMIEGCNRDYSPIFLACLHWSGLDSPYPYTNKFKESNLYKNIEKCKNYDMVYMYLVHYIGDLERSVRKINKKLNTDSNNYKKLNISFNYYEAGIIKKTYASCIVRRKNDNGMTIEKAVEMDLGIGFLVTPNDIESNYERKFNNNSMAKIHIETACYLINNEFKQKTIIREN
;
A
#
# COMPACT_ATOMS: atom_id res chain seq x y z
N MET A 1 18.99 -32.19 -3.50
CA MET A 1 17.99 -31.11 -3.72
C MET A 1 16.59 -31.66 -3.44
N ILE A 2 15.73 -30.89 -2.74
CA ILE A 2 14.38 -31.35 -2.38
C ILE A 2 13.48 -31.45 -3.63
N LYS A 3 12.62 -32.46 -3.74
CA LYS A 3 11.71 -32.55 -4.90
C LYS A 3 10.62 -31.47 -4.82
N LYS A 4 10.10 -31.01 -5.97
CA LYS A 4 9.05 -29.97 -6.00
C LYS A 4 7.82 -30.34 -5.16
N LYS A 5 7.37 -31.60 -5.25
CA LYS A 5 6.22 -32.10 -4.48
C LYS A 5 6.49 -32.09 -2.97
N GLU A 6 7.67 -32.52 -2.55
CA GLU A 6 8.07 -32.50 -1.13
C GLU A 6 8.17 -31.06 -0.59
N PHE A 7 8.71 -30.15 -1.39
CA PHE A 7 8.78 -28.73 -1.02
C PHE A 7 7.39 -28.12 -0.91
N LYS A 8 6.47 -28.44 -1.82
CA LYS A 8 5.07 -27.99 -1.75
C LYS A 8 4.37 -28.47 -0.47
N ILE A 9 4.52 -29.74 -0.10
CA ILE A 9 4.00 -30.29 1.16
C ILE A 9 4.58 -29.54 2.37
N LEU A 10 5.88 -29.24 2.35
CA LEU A 10 6.52 -28.41 3.38
C LEU A 10 5.88 -27.01 3.45
N LEU A 11 5.71 -26.34 2.32
CA LEU A 11 5.08 -25.01 2.27
C LEU A 11 3.65 -25.02 2.80
N ASP A 12 2.84 -26.01 2.42
CA ASP A 12 1.46 -26.14 2.92
C ASP A 12 1.44 -26.34 4.45
N LYS A 13 2.35 -27.16 4.98
CA LYS A 13 2.50 -27.35 6.43
C LYS A 13 2.92 -26.07 7.14
N LEU A 14 3.86 -25.31 6.57
CA LEU A 14 4.32 -24.04 7.14
C LEU A 14 3.22 -22.97 7.08
N LEU A 15 2.49 -22.88 5.96
CA LEU A 15 1.36 -21.96 5.81
C LEU A 15 0.32 -22.17 6.92
N GLN A 16 -0.10 -23.42 7.15
CA GLN A 16 -1.08 -23.71 8.21
C GLN A 16 -0.57 -23.35 9.60
N LYS A 17 0.72 -23.61 9.85
CA LYS A 17 1.36 -23.23 11.12
C LYS A 17 1.38 -21.71 11.32
N GLU A 18 1.77 -20.95 10.29
CA GLU A 18 1.81 -19.49 10.38
C GLU A 18 0.43 -18.87 10.51
N LEU A 19 -0.58 -19.37 9.79
CA LEU A 19 -1.97 -18.92 9.94
C LEU A 19 -2.46 -19.08 11.39
N GLU A 20 -2.16 -20.21 12.03
CA GLU A 20 -2.58 -20.47 13.41
C GLU A 20 -1.79 -19.63 14.44
N GLU A 21 -0.48 -19.46 14.23
CA GLU A 21 0.34 -18.58 15.07
C GLU A 21 -0.12 -17.12 14.99
N LEU A 22 -0.38 -16.62 13.79
CA LEU A 22 -0.91 -15.29 13.55
C LEU A 22 -2.32 -15.14 14.12
N ARG A 23 -3.20 -16.14 13.95
CA ARG A 23 -4.54 -16.15 14.58
C ARG A 23 -4.44 -15.96 16.09
N LYS A 24 -3.59 -16.74 16.76
CA LYS A 24 -3.40 -16.64 18.22
C LYS A 24 -2.87 -15.28 18.65
N ARG A 25 -2.01 -14.66 17.86
CA ARG A 25 -1.36 -13.37 18.15
C ARG A 25 -2.27 -12.16 17.90
N PHE A 26 -3.00 -12.15 16.79
CA PHE A 26 -3.90 -11.05 16.43
C PHE A 26 -5.29 -11.20 17.07
N ARG A 27 -5.72 -12.43 17.34
CA ARG A 27 -7.09 -12.74 17.79
C ARG A 27 -7.04 -13.80 18.90
N PRO A 28 -6.34 -13.53 20.02
CA PRO A 28 -6.20 -14.50 21.11
C PRO A 28 -7.58 -14.91 21.64
N TYR A 29 -7.77 -16.21 21.86
CA TYR A 29 -9.01 -16.82 22.36
C TYR A 29 -10.28 -16.61 21.50
N LYS A 30 -10.19 -15.94 20.34
CA LYS A 30 -11.31 -15.77 19.41
C LYS A 30 -11.35 -16.95 18.45
N ARG A 31 -12.56 -17.49 18.19
CA ARG A 31 -12.81 -18.56 17.20
C ARG A 31 -12.77 -18.07 15.73
N LYS A 32 -12.40 -16.81 15.51
CA LYS A 32 -12.27 -16.21 14.17
C LYS A 32 -10.96 -16.68 13.54
N LEU A 33 -11.02 -17.09 12.27
CA LEU A 33 -9.83 -17.36 11.46
C LEU A 33 -8.94 -16.11 11.38
N PHE A 34 -7.66 -16.28 11.04
CA PHE A 34 -6.77 -15.13 10.82
C PHE A 34 -7.25 -14.31 9.60
N LEU A 35 -7.47 -14.99 8.47
CA LEU A 35 -8.04 -14.43 7.24
C LEU A 35 -9.44 -14.99 7.00
N ARG A 36 -10.33 -14.19 6.42
CA ARG A 36 -11.70 -14.58 6.06
C ARG A 36 -11.69 -15.43 4.79
N ASN A 37 -10.89 -15.03 3.81
CA ASN A 37 -10.76 -15.70 2.54
C ASN A 37 -9.68 -16.79 2.58
N LYS A 38 -9.82 -17.72 1.64
CA LYS A 38 -8.90 -18.86 1.53
C LYS A 38 -7.52 -18.39 1.09
N VAL A 39 -6.49 -18.97 1.68
CA VAL A 39 -5.10 -18.76 1.28
C VAL A 39 -4.55 -20.01 0.60
N ILE A 40 -3.92 -19.81 -0.54
CA ILE A 40 -3.11 -20.83 -1.21
C ILE A 40 -1.66 -20.35 -1.29
N ILE A 41 -0.72 -21.29 -1.19
CA ILE A 41 0.71 -21.03 -1.34
C ILE A 41 1.23 -21.83 -2.53
N ASP A 42 2.13 -21.30 -3.34
CA ASP A 42 2.78 -22.08 -4.41
C ASP A 42 4.22 -21.62 -4.66
N LEU A 43 4.95 -22.38 -5.47
CA LEU A 43 6.31 -22.06 -5.90
C LEU A 43 6.28 -21.54 -7.34
N ASP A 44 6.55 -20.25 -7.52
CA ASP A 44 6.77 -19.67 -8.84
C ASP A 44 8.27 -19.70 -9.22
N LEU A 45 8.57 -20.55 -10.20
CA LEU A 45 9.93 -20.69 -10.76
C LEU A 45 10.23 -19.67 -11.87
N LYS A 46 9.20 -18.99 -12.39
CA LYS A 46 9.29 -18.05 -13.52
C LYS A 46 9.36 -16.59 -13.10
N CYS A 47 9.21 -16.30 -11.80
CA CYS A 47 9.30 -14.94 -11.26
C CYS A 47 10.56 -14.23 -11.78
N LYS A 48 10.36 -13.08 -12.43
CA LYS A 48 11.42 -12.24 -13.02
C LYS A 48 12.00 -11.22 -12.02
N GLY A 49 11.40 -11.11 -10.83
CA GLY A 49 11.84 -10.18 -9.79
C GLY A 49 13.28 -10.49 -9.34
N LYS A 50 14.16 -9.49 -9.43
CA LYS A 50 15.50 -9.58 -8.85
C LYS A 50 15.35 -9.56 -7.32
N ASN A 51 15.88 -10.57 -6.63
CA ASN A 51 15.90 -10.68 -5.16
C ASN A 51 14.54 -10.82 -4.46
N THR A 52 13.46 -11.10 -5.18
CA THR A 52 12.14 -11.39 -4.57
C THR A 52 12.13 -12.79 -3.97
N LEU A 53 11.89 -12.91 -2.66
CA LEU A 53 11.77 -14.20 -1.96
C LEU A 53 10.33 -14.74 -2.01
N GLY A 54 9.36 -13.86 -1.80
CA GLY A 54 7.95 -14.15 -1.95
C GLY A 54 7.21 -12.94 -2.50
N TYR A 55 5.98 -13.15 -2.93
CA TYR A 55 5.04 -12.08 -3.24
C TYR A 55 3.60 -12.54 -3.06
N TYR A 56 2.74 -11.57 -2.76
CA TYR A 56 1.32 -11.73 -2.54
C TYR A 56 0.51 -11.20 -3.72
N GLU A 57 -0.50 -11.97 -4.12
CA GLU A 57 -1.56 -11.56 -5.04
C GLU A 57 -2.93 -12.00 -4.49
N ASN A 58 -4.00 -11.35 -4.92
CA ASN A 58 -5.35 -11.86 -4.70
C ASN A 58 -6.13 -11.94 -6.01
N THR A 59 -7.19 -12.73 -6.00
CA THR A 59 -8.05 -12.99 -7.17
C THR A 59 -9.30 -12.11 -7.22
N ARG A 60 -9.35 -11.04 -6.41
CA ARG A 60 -10.50 -10.13 -6.41
C ARG A 60 -10.46 -9.30 -7.69
N ALA A 61 -11.48 -9.46 -8.52
CA ALA A 61 -11.60 -8.76 -9.80
C ALA A 61 -12.33 -7.42 -9.67
N ASN A 62 -13.20 -7.28 -8.67
CA ASN A 62 -13.95 -6.06 -8.40
C ASN A 62 -14.37 -5.97 -6.93
N GLU A 63 -14.77 -4.77 -6.51
CA GLU A 63 -15.17 -4.45 -5.14
C GLU A 63 -16.37 -5.28 -4.64
N ARG A 64 -17.26 -5.71 -5.54
CA ARG A 64 -18.45 -6.51 -5.17
C ARG A 64 -18.15 -7.98 -4.94
N GLN A 65 -16.96 -8.45 -5.29
CA GLN A 65 -16.55 -9.84 -5.09
C GLN A 65 -16.11 -10.08 -3.64
N TRP A 66 -17.02 -10.57 -2.82
CA TRP A 66 -16.78 -10.90 -1.40
C TRP A 66 -16.01 -12.20 -1.18
N LYS A 67 -16.06 -13.13 -2.15
CA LYS A 67 -15.34 -14.42 -2.09
C LYS A 67 -14.23 -14.42 -3.11
N TYR A 68 -13.00 -14.51 -2.62
CA TYR A 68 -11.81 -14.63 -3.46
C TYR A 68 -10.75 -15.47 -2.74
N GLU A 69 -9.64 -15.70 -3.40
CA GLU A 69 -8.47 -16.39 -2.84
C GLU A 69 -7.28 -15.45 -2.75
N HIS A 70 -6.57 -15.52 -1.63
CA HIS A 70 -5.22 -14.99 -1.47
C HIS A 70 -4.21 -16.01 -1.99
N LYS A 71 -3.29 -15.56 -2.84
CA LYS A 71 -2.22 -16.36 -3.42
C LYS A 71 -0.88 -15.85 -2.92
N ILE A 72 -0.16 -16.72 -2.23
CA ILE A 72 1.21 -16.48 -1.79
C ILE A 72 2.14 -17.29 -2.68
N PHE A 73 3.08 -16.62 -3.33
CA PHE A 73 4.07 -17.28 -4.16
C PHE A 73 5.44 -17.14 -3.51
N LEU A 74 6.12 -18.27 -3.31
CA LEU A 74 7.56 -18.26 -3.04
C LEU A 74 8.29 -18.41 -4.36
N THR A 75 9.43 -17.74 -4.49
CA THR A 75 10.21 -17.80 -5.74
C THR A 75 11.26 -18.90 -5.69
N LYS A 76 11.94 -19.11 -6.83
CA LYS A 76 13.14 -19.96 -6.89
C LYS A 76 14.21 -19.56 -5.86
N LEU A 77 14.29 -18.28 -5.48
CA LEU A 77 15.30 -17.78 -4.56
C LEU A 77 15.05 -18.28 -3.14
N SER A 78 13.80 -18.27 -2.67
CA SER A 78 13.42 -18.84 -1.37
C SER A 78 13.74 -20.32 -1.28
N ARG A 79 13.43 -21.06 -2.35
CA ARG A 79 13.78 -22.49 -2.42
C ARG A 79 15.29 -22.69 -2.38
N LYS A 80 16.06 -21.94 -3.18
CA LYS A 80 17.53 -22.02 -3.17
C LYS A 80 18.10 -21.70 -1.79
N ARG A 81 17.59 -20.64 -1.14
CA ARG A 81 18.00 -20.26 0.22
C ARG A 81 17.77 -21.39 1.21
N TYR A 82 16.59 -22.00 1.20
CA TYR A 82 16.29 -23.19 2.01
C TYR A 82 17.26 -24.35 1.73
N GLU A 83 17.50 -24.66 0.46
CA GLU A 83 18.42 -25.73 0.06
C GLU A 83 19.87 -25.43 0.48
N THR A 84 20.33 -24.18 0.44
CA THR A 84 21.66 -23.78 0.93
C THR A 84 21.78 -24.02 2.43
N TYR A 85 20.79 -23.59 3.22
CA TYR A 85 20.80 -23.85 4.68
C TYR A 85 20.80 -25.34 5.00
N CYS A 86 20.01 -26.14 4.29
CA CYS A 86 19.94 -27.58 4.55
C CYS A 86 21.22 -28.32 4.12
N ASN A 87 21.78 -28.01 2.94
CA ASN A 87 22.83 -28.84 2.34
C ASN A 87 24.25 -28.29 2.57
N VAL A 88 24.41 -26.98 2.71
CA VAL A 88 25.73 -26.33 2.86
C VAL A 88 26.03 -26.04 4.31
N PHE A 89 25.08 -25.42 5.01
CA PHE A 89 25.26 -25.04 6.42
C PHE A 89 24.82 -26.13 7.41
N ASN A 90 24.22 -27.23 6.92
CA ASN A 90 23.61 -28.30 7.73
C ASN A 90 22.66 -27.76 8.82
N ASP A 91 21.97 -26.66 8.51
CA ASP A 91 21.12 -25.92 9.43
C ASP A 91 19.69 -25.80 8.91
N LYS A 92 19.02 -26.95 8.90
CA LYS A 92 17.64 -27.05 8.44
C LYS A 92 16.68 -26.19 9.26
N LYS A 93 16.99 -25.94 10.54
CA LYS A 93 16.15 -25.12 11.42
C LYS A 93 16.09 -23.69 10.91
N TRP A 94 17.24 -23.09 10.64
CA TRP A 94 17.29 -21.74 10.06
C TRP A 94 16.70 -21.68 8.66
N GLY A 95 16.91 -22.70 7.82
CA GLY A 95 16.26 -22.79 6.51
C GLY A 95 14.73 -22.76 6.60
N ILE A 96 14.14 -23.46 7.57
CA ILE A 96 12.70 -23.43 7.83
C ILE A 96 12.27 -22.05 8.33
N GLU A 97 13.03 -21.43 9.24
CA GLU A 97 12.66 -20.12 9.79
C GLU A 97 12.58 -19.04 8.71
N HIS A 98 13.56 -18.98 7.78
CA HIS A 98 13.51 -18.04 6.64
C HIS A 98 12.27 -18.24 5.75
N LEU A 99 11.83 -19.49 5.55
CA LEU A 99 10.59 -19.75 4.82
C LEU A 99 9.37 -19.26 5.59
N ARG A 100 9.34 -19.47 6.91
CA ARG A 100 8.24 -19.01 7.77
C ARG A 100 8.16 -17.49 7.81
N GLU A 101 9.29 -16.79 7.94
CA GLU A 101 9.36 -15.33 7.87
C GLU A 101 8.81 -14.80 6.54
N THR A 102 9.22 -15.41 5.41
CA THR A 102 8.71 -15.05 4.08
C THR A 102 7.20 -15.27 3.98
N ILE A 103 6.71 -16.44 4.38
CA ILE A 103 5.27 -16.76 4.36
C ILE A 103 4.48 -15.79 5.23
N ARG A 104 4.99 -15.51 6.44
CA ARG A 104 4.35 -14.60 7.39
C ARG A 104 4.29 -13.17 6.85
N HIS A 105 5.36 -12.66 6.24
CA HIS A 105 5.38 -11.35 5.57
C HIS A 105 4.24 -11.24 4.54
N GLU A 106 4.13 -12.22 3.64
CA GLU A 106 3.06 -12.25 2.63
C GLU A 106 1.66 -12.43 3.22
N LEU A 107 1.51 -13.17 4.32
CA LEU A 107 0.25 -13.28 5.06
C LEU A 107 -0.17 -11.94 5.69
N ILE A 108 0.77 -11.10 6.13
CA ILE A 108 0.45 -9.75 6.62
C ILE A 108 -0.07 -8.87 5.48
N HIS A 109 0.46 -8.99 4.25
CA HIS A 109 -0.12 -8.27 3.11
C HIS A 109 -1.59 -8.66 2.88
N ALA A 110 -1.89 -9.96 2.92
CA ALA A 110 -3.26 -10.45 2.81
C ALA A 110 -4.17 -9.94 3.94
N PHE A 111 -3.66 -9.94 5.18
CA PHE A 111 -4.40 -9.51 6.34
C PHE A 111 -4.72 -8.01 6.33
N VAL A 112 -3.72 -7.19 6.02
CA VAL A 112 -3.92 -5.74 5.92
C VAL A 112 -4.87 -5.41 4.78
N TYR A 113 -4.80 -6.16 3.68
CA TYR A 113 -5.76 -6.01 2.59
C TYR A 113 -7.20 -6.23 3.08
N GLU A 114 -7.49 -7.38 3.71
CA GLU A 114 -8.84 -7.69 4.24
C GLU A 114 -9.35 -6.71 5.30
N GLU A 115 -8.47 -6.23 6.17
CA GLU A 115 -8.88 -5.44 7.32
C GLU A 115 -8.91 -3.93 7.04
N PHE A 116 -8.11 -3.42 6.09
CA PHE A 116 -7.96 -1.98 5.85
C PHE A 116 -8.17 -1.55 4.40
N ASP A 117 -7.69 -2.31 3.40
CA ASP A 117 -7.86 -1.89 1.99
C ASP A 117 -9.27 -2.18 1.46
N GLU A 118 -9.95 -3.23 1.93
CA GLU A 118 -11.30 -3.57 1.45
C GLU A 118 -12.36 -2.49 1.72
N TRP A 119 -12.11 -1.58 2.67
CA TRP A 119 -13.07 -0.58 3.14
C TRP A 119 -12.84 0.82 2.54
N GLU A 120 -11.92 0.95 1.57
CA GLU A 120 -11.75 2.14 0.70
C GLU A 120 -11.58 3.50 1.40
N MET A 121 -10.68 3.59 2.38
CA MET A 121 -10.35 4.89 3.00
C MET A 121 -9.12 5.56 2.36
N ILE A 122 -8.02 4.81 2.26
CA ILE A 122 -6.78 5.24 1.61
C ILE A 122 -6.19 4.02 0.91
N GLU A 123 -5.92 4.12 -0.39
CA GLU A 123 -5.42 3.00 -1.18
C GLU A 123 -4.00 2.59 -0.75
N GLY A 124 -3.75 1.28 -0.68
CA GLY A 124 -2.41 0.71 -0.55
C GLY A 124 -1.94 0.56 0.89
N CYS A 125 -2.86 0.41 1.84
CA CYS A 125 -2.54 0.11 3.23
C CYS A 125 -1.68 -1.14 3.35
N ASN A 126 -1.82 -2.11 2.45
CA ASN A 126 -1.01 -3.33 2.43
C ASN A 126 0.39 -3.16 1.81
N ARG A 127 0.83 -1.99 1.35
CA ARG A 127 2.16 -1.82 0.70
C ARG A 127 3.30 -1.83 1.72
N ASP A 128 4.51 -2.26 1.34
CA ASP A 128 5.66 -2.39 2.27
C ASP A 128 6.05 -1.10 3.00
N TYR A 129 5.81 0.06 2.39
CA TYR A 129 6.12 1.38 2.96
C TYR A 129 4.91 2.04 3.64
N SER A 130 3.78 1.34 3.71
CA SER A 130 2.60 1.75 4.46
C SER A 130 2.88 1.65 5.97
N PRO A 131 2.61 2.70 6.76
CA PRO A 131 2.65 2.62 8.22
C PRO A 131 1.65 1.59 8.78
N ILE A 132 0.54 1.31 8.07
CA ILE A 132 -0.46 0.30 8.47
C ILE A 132 0.13 -1.10 8.34
N PHE A 133 0.79 -1.36 7.21
CA PHE A 133 1.46 -2.63 6.98
C PHE A 133 2.60 -2.85 7.98
N LEU A 134 3.49 -1.86 8.13
CA LEU A 134 4.63 -1.95 9.04
C LEU A 134 4.20 -2.13 10.51
N ALA A 135 3.10 -1.51 10.92
CA ALA A 135 2.50 -1.72 12.23
C ALA A 135 2.04 -3.17 12.44
N CYS A 136 1.31 -3.73 11.47
CA CYS A 136 0.85 -5.12 11.54
C CYS A 136 2.02 -6.11 11.44
N LEU A 137 3.03 -5.81 10.62
CA LEU A 137 4.23 -6.62 10.49
C LEU A 137 4.99 -6.68 11.82
N HIS A 138 5.20 -5.53 12.46
CA HIS A 138 5.80 -5.45 13.79
C HIS A 138 4.98 -6.26 14.81
N TRP A 139 3.65 -6.08 14.84
CA TRP A 139 2.78 -6.84 15.73
C TRP A 139 2.89 -8.35 15.50
N SER A 140 3.08 -8.79 14.25
CA SER A 140 3.30 -10.20 13.88
C SER A 140 4.61 -10.79 14.42
N GLY A 141 5.52 -9.94 14.93
CA GLY A 141 6.84 -10.34 15.42
C GLY A 141 7.88 -10.41 14.32
N LEU A 142 7.64 -9.75 13.19
CA LEU A 142 8.62 -9.56 12.12
C LEU A 142 9.04 -8.09 12.07
N ASP A 143 10.26 -7.89 11.60
CA ASP A 143 10.69 -6.60 11.08
C ASP A 143 10.64 -6.64 9.55
N SER A 144 10.48 -5.47 8.93
CA SER A 144 10.54 -5.38 7.48
C SER A 144 11.96 -5.65 6.98
N PRO A 145 12.12 -6.39 5.86
CA PRO A 145 13.42 -6.71 5.29
C PRO A 145 14.11 -5.48 4.68
N TYR A 146 13.39 -4.37 4.47
CA TYR A 146 13.93 -3.15 3.88
C TYR A 146 14.65 -2.29 4.93
N PRO A 147 15.98 -2.07 4.84
CA PRO A 147 16.73 -1.39 5.89
C PRO A 147 16.19 -0.01 6.27
N TYR A 148 15.68 0.73 5.28
CA TYR A 148 15.16 2.09 5.52
C TYR A 148 13.86 2.10 6.33
N THR A 149 13.09 1.01 6.30
CA THR A 149 11.85 0.90 7.09
C THR A 149 12.11 0.81 8.59
N ASN A 150 13.35 0.57 9.03
CA ASN A 150 13.73 0.68 10.45
C ASN A 150 13.46 2.08 11.03
N LYS A 151 13.48 3.13 10.19
CA LYS A 151 13.09 4.48 10.63
C LYS A 151 11.62 4.57 11.08
N PHE A 152 10.77 3.63 10.69
CA PHE A 152 9.41 3.55 11.22
C PHE A 152 9.40 3.42 12.75
N LYS A 153 10.41 2.78 13.34
CA LYS A 153 10.57 2.61 14.79
C LYS A 153 10.71 3.94 15.54
N GLU A 154 11.12 5.00 14.84
CA GLU A 154 11.23 6.35 15.41
C GLU A 154 9.88 7.09 15.46
N SER A 155 8.88 6.62 14.69
CA SER A 155 7.58 7.27 14.56
C SER A 155 6.74 7.18 15.84
N ASN A 156 5.85 8.16 16.03
CA ASN A 156 4.88 8.14 17.13
C ASN A 156 3.90 6.98 17.02
N LEU A 157 3.54 6.59 15.79
CA LEU A 157 2.64 5.45 15.57
C LEU A 157 3.27 4.16 16.11
N TYR A 158 4.52 3.87 15.77
CA TYR A 158 5.24 2.71 16.27
C TYR A 158 5.33 2.71 17.81
N LYS A 159 5.75 3.84 18.41
CA LYS A 159 5.83 3.99 19.87
C LYS A 159 4.49 3.78 20.59
N ASN A 160 3.38 4.10 19.94
CA ASN A 160 2.04 3.84 20.47
C ASN A 160 1.65 2.36 20.36
N ILE A 161 2.05 1.71 19.26
CA ILE A 161 1.83 0.27 19.06
C ILE A 161 2.61 -0.56 20.09
N GLU A 162 3.85 -0.20 20.42
CA GLU A 162 4.64 -0.91 21.43
C GLU A 162 3.99 -0.91 22.82
N LYS A 163 3.16 0.10 23.12
CA LYS A 163 2.43 0.22 24.38
C LYS A 163 1.12 -0.57 24.39
N CYS A 164 0.69 -1.12 23.24
CA CYS A 164 -0.56 -1.86 23.13
C CYS A 164 -0.45 -3.24 23.76
N LYS A 165 -1.48 -3.63 24.51
CA LYS A 165 -1.54 -4.94 25.21
C LYS A 165 -2.13 -6.05 24.34
N ASN A 166 -2.89 -5.68 23.33
CA ASN A 166 -3.55 -6.60 22.42
C ASN A 166 -3.76 -5.92 21.05
N TYR A 167 -4.11 -6.73 20.05
CA TYR A 167 -4.28 -6.24 18.69
C TYR A 167 -5.49 -5.33 18.52
N ASP A 168 -6.55 -5.48 19.31
CA ASP A 168 -7.73 -4.60 19.21
C ASP A 168 -7.34 -3.13 19.49
N MET A 169 -6.41 -2.90 20.42
CA MET A 169 -5.82 -1.56 20.65
C MET A 169 -5.01 -1.07 19.44
N VAL A 170 -4.19 -1.94 18.85
CA VAL A 170 -3.41 -1.62 17.64
C VAL A 170 -4.33 -1.24 16.49
N TYR A 171 -5.35 -2.07 16.23
CA TYR A 171 -6.36 -1.83 15.21
C TYR A 171 -7.01 -0.45 15.39
N MET A 172 -7.36 -0.07 16.62
CA MET A 172 -7.95 1.24 16.89
C MET A 172 -6.99 2.40 16.61
N TYR A 173 -5.71 2.30 16.98
CA TYR A 173 -4.72 3.30 16.61
C TYR A 173 -4.58 3.45 15.09
N LEU A 174 -4.60 2.34 14.35
CA LEU A 174 -4.49 2.36 12.89
C LEU A 174 -5.72 2.99 12.23
N VAL A 175 -6.92 2.64 12.68
CA VAL A 175 -8.17 3.25 12.20
C VAL A 175 -8.19 4.75 12.49
N HIS A 176 -7.78 5.18 13.70
CA HIS A 176 -7.68 6.60 14.02
C HIS A 176 -6.66 7.33 13.15
N TYR A 177 -5.49 6.73 12.92
CA TYR A 177 -4.47 7.31 12.06
C TYR A 177 -4.96 7.49 10.61
N ILE A 178 -5.65 6.49 10.05
CA ILE A 178 -6.29 6.59 8.73
C ILE A 178 -7.33 7.72 8.72
N GLY A 179 -8.20 7.75 9.73
CA GLY A 179 -9.21 8.80 9.88
C GLY A 179 -8.62 10.21 10.00
N ASP A 180 -7.48 10.36 10.66
CA ASP A 180 -6.77 11.65 10.77
C ASP A 180 -6.25 12.12 9.41
N LEU A 181 -5.63 11.21 8.64
CA LEU A 181 -5.17 11.51 7.29
C LEU A 181 -6.33 11.96 6.39
N GLU A 182 -7.45 11.24 6.42
CA GLU A 182 -8.64 11.61 5.66
C GLU A 182 -9.18 12.99 6.07
N ARG A 183 -9.28 13.24 7.38
CA ARG A 183 -9.77 14.52 7.89
C ARG A 183 -8.90 15.67 7.42
N SER A 184 -7.58 15.51 7.44
CA SER A 184 -6.64 16.50 6.91
C SER A 184 -6.86 16.74 5.41
N VAL A 185 -7.00 15.69 4.60
CA VAL A 185 -7.27 15.83 3.15
C VAL A 185 -8.62 16.51 2.89
N ARG A 186 -9.68 16.13 3.61
CA ARG A 186 -11.00 16.79 3.49
C ARG A 186 -10.92 18.27 3.85
N LYS A 187 -10.18 18.63 4.91
CA LYS A 187 -9.95 20.02 5.32
C LYS A 187 -9.21 20.80 4.24
N ILE A 188 -8.17 20.22 3.66
CA ILE A 188 -7.41 20.82 2.54
C ILE A 188 -8.33 21.02 1.33
N ASN A 189 -9.08 19.99 0.91
CA ASN A 189 -9.97 20.09 -0.25
C ASN A 189 -11.08 21.14 -0.05
N LYS A 190 -11.60 21.32 1.17
CA LYS A 190 -12.53 22.42 1.47
C LYS A 190 -11.87 23.80 1.32
N LYS A 191 -10.61 23.96 1.73
CA LYS A 191 -9.86 25.22 1.57
C LYS A 191 -9.51 25.51 0.11
N LEU A 192 -9.23 24.46 -0.68
CA LEU A 192 -8.83 24.57 -2.07
C LEU A 192 -9.99 24.97 -3.01
N ASN A 193 -11.22 24.61 -2.68
CA ASN A 193 -12.41 24.82 -3.53
C ASN A 193 -13.29 25.96 -3.02
N THR A 194 -12.70 27.13 -2.75
CA THR A 194 -13.44 28.36 -2.40
C THR A 194 -13.81 29.20 -3.61
N ASP A 195 -13.14 29.01 -4.75
CA ASP A 195 -13.38 29.69 -6.02
C ASP A 195 -14.08 28.75 -7.01
N SER A 196 -15.27 29.14 -7.48
CA SER A 196 -16.07 28.34 -8.41
C SER A 196 -15.41 28.13 -9.78
N ASN A 197 -14.46 29.00 -10.17
CA ASN A 197 -13.76 28.90 -11.45
C ASN A 197 -12.44 28.09 -11.35
N ASN A 198 -12.06 27.67 -10.14
CA ASN A 198 -10.79 26.99 -9.88
C ASN A 198 -10.98 25.78 -8.98
N TYR A 199 -11.37 24.66 -9.59
CA TYR A 199 -11.49 23.39 -8.90
C TYR A 199 -10.12 22.78 -8.64
N LYS A 200 -9.88 22.36 -7.39
CA LYS A 200 -8.67 21.67 -6.98
C LYS A 200 -8.98 20.52 -6.05
N LYS A 201 -8.47 19.33 -6.37
CA LYS A 201 -8.63 18.13 -5.56
C LYS A 201 -7.28 17.52 -5.22
N LEU A 202 -7.11 17.18 -3.95
CA LEU A 202 -6.01 16.39 -3.44
C LEU A 202 -6.56 15.02 -3.03
N ASN A 203 -5.94 13.94 -3.50
CA ASN A 203 -6.10 12.61 -2.93
C ASN A 203 -4.77 12.09 -2.38
N ILE A 204 -4.84 11.03 -1.57
CA ILE A 204 -3.67 10.38 -1.00
C ILE A 204 -3.74 8.86 -1.15
N SER A 205 -2.59 8.22 -1.25
CA SER A 205 -2.45 6.76 -1.19
C SER A 205 -1.11 6.39 -0.58
N PHE A 206 -0.99 5.22 0.04
CA PHE A 206 0.28 4.78 0.61
C PHE A 206 1.27 4.35 -0.48
N ASN A 207 2.56 4.52 -0.21
CA ASN A 207 3.63 4.24 -1.16
C ASN A 207 4.01 2.76 -1.25
N TYR A 208 4.40 2.32 -2.47
CA TYR A 208 5.13 1.05 -2.63
C TYR A 208 6.58 1.18 -2.16
N TYR A 209 7.20 2.32 -2.48
CA TYR A 209 8.57 2.68 -2.14
C TYR A 209 8.62 4.14 -1.73
N GLU A 210 9.61 4.51 -0.93
CA GLU A 210 9.83 5.84 -0.36
C GLU A 210 8.98 6.16 0.86
N ALA A 211 9.64 6.63 1.92
CA ALA A 211 9.02 6.86 3.22
C ALA A 211 8.33 8.23 3.36
N GLY A 212 8.57 9.15 2.42
CA GLY A 212 8.08 10.54 2.46
C GLY A 212 6.88 10.79 1.55
N ILE A 213 6.69 12.05 1.17
CA ILE A 213 5.62 12.50 0.27
C ILE A 213 6.12 12.58 -1.18
N ILE A 214 5.53 11.78 -2.06
CA ILE A 214 5.78 11.78 -3.51
C ILE A 214 4.57 12.28 -4.28
N LYS A 215 4.78 12.89 -5.44
CA LYS A 215 3.70 13.20 -6.38
C LYS A 215 3.49 12.01 -7.33
N LYS A 216 2.39 11.28 -7.16
CA LYS A 216 2.09 10.13 -8.02
C LYS A 216 1.47 10.59 -9.33
N THR A 217 0.39 11.34 -9.25
CA THR A 217 -0.35 11.82 -10.42
C THR A 217 -0.58 13.32 -10.28
N TYR A 218 -0.58 13.99 -11.42
CA TYR A 218 -1.02 15.36 -11.54
C TYR A 218 -1.79 15.47 -12.86
N ALA A 219 -3.05 15.87 -12.76
CA ALA A 219 -3.88 16.14 -13.91
C ALA A 219 -4.42 17.57 -13.82
N SER A 220 -4.26 18.34 -14.89
CA SER A 220 -4.87 19.66 -14.99
C SER A 220 -5.62 19.82 -16.29
N CYS A 221 -6.76 20.48 -16.21
CA CYS A 221 -7.57 20.88 -17.35
C CYS A 221 -7.84 22.38 -17.25
N ILE A 222 -7.60 23.09 -18.34
CA ILE A 222 -8.00 24.50 -18.49
C ILE A 222 -9.04 24.55 -19.60
N VAL A 223 -10.25 25.02 -19.26
CA VAL A 223 -11.33 25.24 -20.22
C VAL A 223 -11.41 26.73 -20.50
N ARG A 224 -11.24 27.11 -21.77
CA ARG A 224 -11.44 28.48 -22.25
C ARG A 224 -12.74 28.54 -23.02
N ARG A 225 -13.72 29.26 -22.50
CA ARG A 225 -15.03 29.45 -23.15
C ARG A 225 -15.15 30.90 -23.61
N LYS A 226 -15.49 31.08 -24.90
CA LYS A 226 -15.77 32.40 -25.47
C LYS A 226 -17.27 32.62 -25.45
N ASN A 227 -17.71 33.65 -24.73
CA ASN A 227 -19.09 34.11 -24.68
C ASN A 227 -19.18 35.54 -25.26
N ASP A 228 -20.39 36.04 -25.47
CA ASP A 228 -20.64 37.39 -25.99
C ASP A 228 -20.03 38.49 -25.09
N ASN A 229 -19.89 38.22 -23.79
CA ASN A 229 -19.32 39.12 -22.79
C ASN A 229 -17.80 38.98 -22.58
N GLY A 230 -17.11 38.14 -23.36
CA GLY A 230 -15.67 37.93 -23.26
C GLY A 230 -15.26 36.46 -23.07
N MET A 231 -14.00 36.25 -22.67
CA MET A 231 -13.44 34.91 -22.45
C MET A 231 -13.50 34.54 -20.96
N THR A 232 -14.16 33.43 -20.63
CA THR A 232 -14.10 32.82 -19.29
C THR A 232 -13.06 31.70 -19.28
N ILE A 233 -12.31 31.60 -18.18
CA ILE A 233 -11.31 30.55 -17.97
C ILE A 233 -11.67 29.80 -16.71
N GLU A 234 -11.93 28.50 -16.86
CA GLU A 234 -12.12 27.58 -15.75
C GLU A 234 -10.91 26.65 -15.67
N LYS A 235 -10.46 26.35 -14.45
CA LYS A 235 -9.35 25.45 -14.20
C LYS A 235 -9.77 24.34 -13.26
N ALA A 236 -9.47 23.10 -13.62
CA ALA A 236 -9.58 21.95 -12.76
C ALA A 236 -8.20 21.32 -12.58
N VAL A 237 -7.83 21.00 -11.34
CA VAL A 237 -6.59 20.30 -11.03
C VAL A 237 -6.88 19.17 -10.06
N GLU A 238 -6.41 17.97 -10.36
CA GLU A 238 -6.39 16.86 -9.44
C GLU A 238 -4.95 16.38 -9.23
N MET A 239 -4.60 16.05 -7.99
CA MET A 239 -3.28 15.56 -7.63
C MET A 239 -3.40 14.42 -6.62
N ASP A 240 -2.72 13.30 -6.90
CA ASP A 240 -2.58 12.22 -5.94
C ASP A 240 -1.19 12.24 -5.33
N LEU A 241 -1.13 12.39 -4.01
CA LEU A 241 0.11 12.24 -3.26
C LEU A 241 0.28 10.81 -2.77
N GLY A 242 1.47 10.28 -3.00
CA GLY A 242 1.93 9.07 -2.35
C GLY A 242 2.54 9.40 -0.99
N ILE A 243 2.12 8.73 0.07
CA ILE A 243 2.63 8.93 1.43
C ILE A 243 3.27 7.65 1.97
N GLY A 244 4.45 7.77 2.57
CA GLY A 244 5.13 6.68 3.27
C GLY A 244 5.03 6.79 4.78
N PHE A 245 5.67 5.85 5.49
CA PHE A 245 5.58 5.70 6.94
C PHE A 245 6.18 6.85 7.79
N LEU A 246 6.88 7.83 7.20
CA LEU A 246 7.35 9.02 7.91
C LEU A 246 6.37 10.19 7.84
N VAL A 247 5.30 10.07 7.05
CA VAL A 247 4.36 11.16 6.82
C VAL A 247 3.29 11.18 7.91
N THR A 248 3.09 12.34 8.52
CA THR A 248 1.99 12.60 9.45
C THR A 248 0.89 13.44 8.78
N PRO A 249 -0.33 13.47 9.35
CA PRO A 249 -1.38 14.38 8.87
C PRO A 249 -0.94 15.85 8.81
N ASN A 250 -0.16 16.30 9.80
CA ASN A 250 0.39 17.67 9.83
C ASN A 250 1.36 17.93 8.68
N ASP A 251 2.19 16.94 8.31
CA ASP A 251 3.11 17.10 7.17
C ASP A 251 2.37 17.35 5.86
N ILE A 252 1.20 16.72 5.68
CA ILE A 252 0.33 16.95 4.51
C ILE A 252 -0.25 18.36 4.57
N GLU A 253 -0.82 18.77 5.71
CA GLU A 253 -1.40 20.10 5.89
C GLU A 253 -0.38 21.23 5.69
N SER A 254 0.87 21.05 6.13
CA SER A 254 1.91 22.08 6.01
C SER A 254 2.56 22.14 4.63
N ASN A 255 2.46 21.09 3.80
CA ASN A 255 3.22 21.02 2.54
C ASN A 255 2.38 20.94 1.27
N TYR A 256 1.05 20.77 1.33
CA TYR A 256 0.23 20.55 0.12
C TYR A 256 0.35 21.69 -0.91
N GLU A 257 0.38 22.96 -0.48
CA GLU A 257 0.47 24.11 -1.41
C GLU A 257 1.80 24.12 -2.16
N ARG A 258 2.89 23.85 -1.44
CA ARG A 258 4.21 23.68 -2.05
C ARG A 258 4.18 22.56 -3.09
N LYS A 259 3.46 21.46 -2.83
CA LYS A 259 3.29 20.39 -3.81
C LYS A 259 2.46 20.83 -5.03
N PHE A 260 1.49 21.73 -4.91
CA PHE A 260 0.83 22.25 -6.12
C PHE A 260 1.74 23.20 -6.93
N ASN A 261 2.66 23.92 -6.29
CA ASN A 261 3.36 25.06 -6.90
C ASN A 261 4.83 24.80 -7.28
N ASN A 262 5.47 23.76 -6.75
CA ASN A 262 6.93 23.60 -6.84
C ASN A 262 7.49 23.13 -8.20
N ASN A 263 6.73 23.21 -9.30
CA ASN A 263 7.10 22.74 -10.65
C ASN A 263 7.61 21.28 -10.74
N SER A 264 7.59 20.52 -9.64
CA SER A 264 8.10 19.15 -9.64
C SER A 264 7.09 18.28 -10.38
N MET A 265 7.56 17.58 -11.42
CA MET A 265 6.75 16.67 -12.21
C MET A 265 6.26 15.50 -11.35
N ALA A 266 4.99 15.13 -11.51
CA ALA A 266 4.47 13.87 -10.98
C ALA A 266 4.96 12.70 -11.83
N LYS A 267 4.84 11.47 -11.33
CA LYS A 267 5.14 10.27 -12.13
C LYS A 267 4.27 10.19 -13.39
N ILE A 268 3.00 10.55 -13.27
CA ILE A 268 2.08 10.73 -14.39
C ILE A 268 1.63 12.18 -14.37
N HIS A 269 1.98 12.95 -15.40
CA HIS A 269 1.67 14.37 -15.50
C HIS A 269 0.89 14.67 -16.77
N ILE A 270 -0.35 15.12 -16.62
CA ILE A 270 -1.29 15.37 -17.71
C ILE A 270 -1.75 16.83 -17.66
N GLU A 271 -1.62 17.52 -18.79
CA GLU A 271 -2.11 18.88 -18.96
C GLU A 271 -2.98 18.93 -20.20
N THR A 272 -4.23 19.34 -20.03
CA THR A 272 -5.20 19.45 -21.13
C THR A 272 -5.70 20.89 -21.23
N ALA A 273 -5.67 21.42 -22.45
CA ALA A 273 -6.35 22.68 -22.76
C ALA A 273 -7.55 22.40 -23.66
N CYS A 274 -8.72 22.80 -23.20
CA CYS A 274 -9.98 22.69 -23.92
C CYS A 274 -10.47 24.08 -24.32
N TYR A 275 -11.00 24.19 -25.52
CA TYR A 275 -11.61 25.41 -26.04
C TYR A 275 -13.05 25.09 -26.40
N LEU A 276 -13.97 25.91 -25.89
CA LEU A 276 -15.37 25.91 -26.29
C LEU A 276 -15.60 27.15 -27.15
N ILE A 277 -15.70 26.96 -28.47
CA ILE A 277 -15.94 28.05 -29.44
C ILE A 277 -17.24 27.72 -30.15
N ASN A 278 -18.25 28.59 -30.08
CA ASN A 278 -19.55 28.39 -30.73
C ASN A 278 -20.20 27.02 -30.43
N ASN A 279 -20.10 26.54 -29.18
CA ASN A 279 -20.53 25.21 -28.73
C ASN A 279 -19.77 24.00 -29.33
N GLU A 280 -18.68 24.21 -30.07
CA GLU A 280 -17.77 23.14 -30.50
C GLU A 280 -16.63 22.95 -29.49
N PHE A 281 -16.36 21.68 -29.14
CA PHE A 281 -15.28 21.29 -28.23
C PHE A 281 -14.00 20.99 -29.03
N LYS A 282 -12.92 21.73 -28.74
CA LYS A 282 -11.58 21.47 -29.30
C LYS A 282 -10.59 21.22 -28.16
N GLN A 283 -9.87 20.09 -28.19
CA GLN A 283 -8.91 19.71 -27.14
C GLN A 283 -7.48 19.58 -27.65
N LYS A 284 -6.51 19.95 -26.80
CA LYS A 284 -5.10 19.58 -26.94
C LYS A 284 -4.63 18.99 -25.61
N THR A 285 -4.28 17.72 -25.60
CA THR A 285 -3.74 17.01 -24.43
C THR A 285 -2.24 16.85 -24.57
N ILE A 286 -1.50 17.21 -23.53
CA ILE A 286 -0.07 16.99 -23.41
C ILE A 286 0.13 15.98 -22.29
N ILE A 287 0.68 14.82 -22.63
CA ILE A 287 1.07 13.78 -21.67
C ILE A 287 2.59 13.87 -21.52
N ARG A 288 3.07 13.96 -20.28
CA ARG A 288 4.49 13.93 -19.94
C ARG A 288 4.73 12.78 -18.98
N GLU A 289 5.55 11.82 -19.41
CA GLU A 289 6.01 10.71 -18.57
C GLU A 289 7.45 11.00 -18.11
N ASN A 290 7.75 10.69 -16.85
CA ASN A 290 9.10 10.77 -16.26
C ASN A 290 9.80 9.42 -16.28
#